data_AF-A0A1M6LT58-F1
#
_entry.id   AF-A0A1M6LT58-F1
#
_cell.length_a   1.000
_cell.length_b   1.000
_cell.length_c   1.000
_cell.angle_alpha   90.00
_cell.angle_beta   90.00
_cell.angle_gamma   90.00
#
_symmetry.space_group_name_H-M   'P 1'
#
loop_
_entity.id
_entity.type
_entity.pdbx_description
1 polymer ?
#
loop_
_entity_poly.entity_id
_entity_poly.type
_entity_poly.pdbx_seq_one_letter_code
_entity_poly.pdbx_strand_id
1 'polypeptide(L)'
;MLDKLKDFAVKKGYDIARSKGVKCPKCAQKLLLPPVMPKEGLDAEFDCASCGWSGSLSQVMEERREQRDGKLGEAVPKPEKSKIVEADIDGGKSWLIPAKKGVGFLMVFGAIWLSFTLFMSLMFIFGDPVDSNTGEPASKWTILFFVPFWLVGIGVLYAGLRMRYTEVMVLADEHRVRMMKRFFSKVKETTLEIEQVDFVSLKESYRSNDRPVYAVSISEKEGGKGLSFGSELSDDEKRWLVSSIQQVLPSSRMVDSSGSLQIASSADKEEFSHKGMKLERIGQDGFRFTRLNQGGKWAMLIGIVFMVVSFIVVRSGLDGFGPDTDNWFELIFTIFEIIPFLIGTVFGVVGLLLVLGGFSSIGREEVFEFGKDSLVVETRKKGAVVKSVTHPRDSFRSVDSTNSGHVNNSPRYRVKLKGKKFVKLCSFVPEEVAADLQAWVEGWLIKKPEPSTAKYGESMKA
;
A
#
# COMPACT_ATOMS: atom_id res chain seq x y z
N MET A 1 -8.73 -14.71 35.30
CA MET A 1 -8.64 -14.91 33.82
C MET A 1 -7.81 -13.80 33.16
N LEU A 2 -8.01 -12.53 33.55
CA LEU A 2 -7.24 -11.38 33.04
C LEU A 2 -5.73 -11.50 33.30
N ASP A 3 -5.32 -11.99 34.47
CA ASP A 3 -3.89 -12.15 34.80
C ASP A 3 -3.19 -13.14 33.86
N LYS A 4 -3.83 -14.29 33.58
CA LYS A 4 -3.31 -15.28 32.61
C LYS A 4 -3.17 -14.70 31.19
N LEU A 5 -4.07 -13.81 30.78
CA LEU A 5 -3.99 -13.11 29.50
C LEU A 5 -2.86 -12.08 29.47
N LYS A 6 -2.66 -11.35 30.58
CA LYS A 6 -1.55 -10.42 30.75
C LYS A 6 -0.21 -11.16 30.68
N ASP A 7 -0.07 -12.26 31.42
CA ASP A 7 1.15 -13.09 31.43
C ASP A 7 1.45 -13.66 30.04
N PHE A 8 0.43 -14.14 29.34
CA PHE A 8 0.59 -14.63 27.96
C PHE A 8 1.04 -13.52 27.00
N ALA A 9 0.47 -12.31 27.11
CA ALA A 9 0.84 -11.17 26.27
C ALA A 9 2.28 -10.70 26.53
N VAL A 10 2.68 -10.62 27.80
CA VAL A 10 4.03 -10.26 28.24
C VAL A 10 5.05 -11.28 27.73
N LYS A 11 4.80 -12.58 27.93
CA LYS A 11 5.66 -13.66 27.45
C LYS A 11 5.82 -13.64 25.93
N LYS A 12 4.72 -13.47 25.20
CA LYS A 12 4.75 -13.39 23.73
C LYS A 12 5.46 -12.13 23.24
N GLY A 13 5.31 -11.00 23.93
CA GLY A 13 6.04 -9.77 23.66
C GLY A 13 7.55 -9.96 23.79
N TYR A 14 7.98 -10.65 24.86
CA TYR A 14 9.36 -11.02 25.09
C TYR A 14 9.94 -11.93 24.00
N ASP A 15 9.21 -12.99 23.62
CA ASP A 15 9.64 -13.92 22.55
C ASP A 15 9.82 -13.19 21.20
N ILE A 16 8.94 -12.24 20.89
CA ILE A 16 9.05 -11.41 19.67
C ILE A 16 10.27 -10.49 19.76
N ALA A 17 10.50 -9.87 20.91
CA ALA A 17 11.63 -8.98 21.14
C ALA A 17 12.97 -9.72 20.98
N ARG A 18 13.07 -10.93 21.56
CA ARG A 18 14.24 -11.82 21.45
C ARG A 18 14.48 -12.28 20.01
N SER A 19 13.44 -12.77 19.32
CA SER A 19 13.57 -13.28 17.94
C SER A 19 13.97 -12.19 16.95
N LYS A 20 13.42 -10.98 17.07
CA LYS A 20 13.76 -9.84 16.21
C LYS A 20 15.11 -9.21 16.55
N GLY A 21 15.59 -9.41 17.78
CA GLY A 21 16.72 -8.68 18.33
C GLY A 21 16.32 -7.27 18.72
N VAL A 22 16.52 -6.95 19.99
CA VAL A 22 16.37 -5.59 20.51
C VAL A 22 17.74 -4.92 20.45
N LYS A 23 17.78 -3.66 20.02
CA LYS A 23 19.01 -2.87 19.97
C LYS A 23 19.07 -2.00 21.23
N CYS A 24 20.26 -1.86 21.80
CA CYS A 24 20.53 -0.93 22.88
C CYS A 24 20.20 0.49 22.41
N PRO A 25 19.48 1.29 23.21
CA PRO A 25 19.11 2.65 22.81
C PRO A 25 20.31 3.59 22.71
N LYS A 26 21.38 3.37 23.49
CA LYS A 26 22.59 4.22 23.46
C LYS A 26 23.55 3.92 22.30
N CYS A 27 23.87 2.64 22.07
CA CYS A 27 24.92 2.26 21.10
C CYS A 27 24.43 1.46 19.90
N ALA A 28 23.12 1.18 19.80
CA ALA A 28 22.49 0.36 18.76
C ALA A 28 22.97 -1.10 18.66
N GLN A 29 23.89 -1.56 19.51
CA GLN A 29 24.31 -2.96 19.60
C GLN A 29 23.13 -3.86 19.99
N LYS A 30 23.05 -5.07 19.44
CA LYS A 30 21.99 -6.03 19.79
C LYS A 30 22.14 -6.45 21.27
N LEU A 31 21.10 -6.25 22.07
CA LEU A 31 21.03 -6.71 23.46
C LEU A 31 20.88 -8.24 23.49
N LEU A 32 21.62 -8.88 24.40
CA LEU A 32 21.54 -10.31 24.64
C LEU A 32 20.43 -10.56 25.67
N LEU A 33 19.25 -10.96 25.19
CA LEU A 33 18.14 -11.34 26.06
C LEU A 33 18.25 -12.83 26.43
N PRO A 34 18.06 -13.21 27.72
CA PRO A 34 18.11 -14.60 28.16
C PRO A 34 17.07 -15.48 27.45
N PRO A 35 17.31 -16.80 27.40
CA PRO A 35 16.42 -17.69 26.69
C PRO A 35 15.05 -17.85 27.38
N VAL A 36 14.98 -17.60 28.67
CA VAL A 36 13.77 -17.65 29.49
C VAL A 36 13.52 -16.24 30.02
N MET A 37 12.26 -15.80 29.95
CA MET A 37 11.85 -14.49 30.47
C MET A 37 12.10 -14.43 31.99
N PRO A 38 12.75 -13.37 32.49
CA PRO A 38 12.94 -13.17 33.94
C PRO A 38 11.61 -13.04 34.68
N LYS A 39 11.63 -13.18 36.01
CA LYS A 39 10.41 -13.11 36.85
C LYS A 39 9.77 -11.73 36.81
N GLU A 40 10.59 -10.71 36.63
CA GLU A 40 10.24 -9.29 36.50
C GLU A 40 9.63 -8.96 35.12
N GLY A 41 9.58 -9.93 34.19
CA GLY A 41 8.91 -9.78 32.90
C GLY A 41 9.66 -8.84 31.94
N LEU A 42 8.95 -7.85 31.40
CA LEU A 42 9.53 -6.81 30.53
C LEU A 42 10.29 -5.73 31.33
N ASP A 43 10.06 -5.65 32.63
CA ASP A 43 10.67 -4.67 33.53
C ASP A 43 12.01 -5.15 34.11
N ALA A 44 12.43 -6.37 33.76
CA ALA A 44 13.75 -6.88 34.10
C ALA A 44 14.85 -5.98 33.51
N GLU A 45 15.86 -5.65 34.31
CA GLU A 45 17.01 -4.86 33.86
C GLU A 45 17.94 -5.70 32.99
N PHE A 46 18.45 -5.09 31.93
CA PHE A 46 19.41 -5.68 31.01
C PHE A 46 20.58 -4.72 30.81
N ASP A 47 21.79 -5.27 30.87
CA ASP A 47 23.01 -4.52 30.60
C ASP A 47 23.48 -4.72 29.16
N CYS A 48 23.85 -3.61 28.51
CA CYS A 48 24.52 -3.63 27.23
C CYS A 48 26.02 -3.85 27.42
N ALA A 49 26.51 -5.03 27.06
CA ALA A 49 27.93 -5.39 27.15
C ALA A 49 28.89 -4.42 26.41
N SER A 50 28.40 -3.64 25.45
CA SER A 50 29.23 -2.74 24.63
C SER A 50 29.39 -1.33 25.20
N CYS A 51 28.36 -0.81 25.88
CA CYS A 51 28.36 0.60 26.33
C CYS A 51 27.99 0.79 27.80
N GLY A 52 27.69 -0.30 28.53
CA GLY A 52 27.30 -0.24 29.93
C GLY A 52 25.92 0.38 30.19
N TRP A 53 25.09 0.57 29.16
CA TRP A 53 23.70 0.95 29.36
C TRP A 53 22.98 -0.12 30.17
N SER A 54 22.24 0.28 31.20
CA SER A 54 21.39 -0.59 32.02
C SER A 54 19.97 -0.03 32.00
N GLY A 55 18.98 -0.90 31.82
CA GLY A 55 17.57 -0.52 31.81
C GLY A 55 16.67 -1.67 31.40
N SER A 56 15.35 -1.45 31.47
CA SER A 56 14.37 -2.50 31.20
C SER A 56 14.01 -2.64 29.72
N LEU A 57 13.49 -3.80 29.34
CA LEU A 57 12.99 -4.00 27.97
C LEU A 57 11.76 -3.13 27.70
N SER A 58 10.92 -2.88 28.70
CA SER A 58 9.81 -1.93 28.63
C SER A 58 10.31 -0.52 28.32
N GLN A 59 11.37 -0.05 28.99
CA GLN A 59 12.01 1.23 28.70
C GLN A 59 12.54 1.29 27.26
N VAL A 60 13.21 0.24 26.76
CA VAL A 60 13.65 0.22 25.36
C VAL A 60 12.48 0.25 24.38
N MET A 61 11.37 -0.42 24.70
CA MET A 61 10.17 -0.38 23.86
C MET A 61 9.49 0.98 23.90
N GLU A 62 9.48 1.64 25.05
CA GLU A 62 8.93 2.97 25.26
C GLU A 62 9.81 4.02 24.57
N GLU A 63 11.11 4.05 24.79
CA GLU A 63 12.05 4.92 24.07
C GLU A 63 11.96 4.69 22.56
N ARG A 64 11.82 3.44 22.10
CA ARG A 64 11.62 3.16 20.67
C ARG A 64 10.26 3.65 20.17
N ARG A 65 9.23 3.60 21.02
CA ARG A 65 7.92 4.16 20.72
C ARG A 65 8.01 5.68 20.66
N GLU A 66 8.69 6.33 21.59
CA GLU A 66 8.90 7.78 21.60
C GLU A 66 9.75 8.24 20.41
N GLN A 67 10.81 7.51 20.07
CA GLN A 67 11.61 7.73 18.85
C GLN A 67 10.77 7.53 17.58
N ARG A 68 9.89 6.52 17.55
CA ARG A 68 8.98 6.28 16.42
C ARG A 68 7.93 7.38 16.31
N ASP A 69 7.36 7.76 17.44
CA ASP A 69 6.28 8.73 17.56
C ASP A 69 6.83 10.16 17.50
N GLY A 70 8.15 10.33 17.34
CA GLY A 70 8.78 11.62 17.08
C GLY A 70 8.68 12.58 18.27
N LYS A 71 8.56 12.06 19.49
CA LYS A 71 8.57 12.88 20.71
C LYS A 71 9.96 13.51 20.83
N LEU A 72 10.09 14.76 20.36
CA LEU A 72 11.17 15.76 20.53
C LEU A 72 12.48 15.26 21.18
N GLY A 73 13.02 14.18 20.62
CA GLY A 73 14.25 13.57 21.05
C GLY A 73 15.36 14.25 20.29
N GLU A 74 16.27 14.87 21.04
CA GLU A 74 17.65 15.23 20.70
C GLU A 74 17.98 15.35 19.20
N ALA A 75 18.41 16.55 18.80
CA ALA A 75 18.80 16.83 17.42
C ALA A 75 19.72 15.74 16.85
N VAL A 76 19.19 14.97 15.89
CA VAL A 76 20.00 13.96 15.20
C VAL A 76 21.04 14.72 14.36
N PRO A 77 22.34 14.43 14.46
CA PRO A 77 23.33 15.10 13.63
C PRO A 77 23.18 14.70 12.16
N LYS A 78 23.49 15.62 11.26
CA LYS A 78 23.48 15.36 9.81
C LYS A 78 24.51 14.27 9.45
N PRO A 79 24.14 13.20 8.73
CA PRO A 79 25.11 12.20 8.31
C PRO A 79 26.19 12.83 7.41
N GLU A 80 27.47 12.51 7.65
CA GLU A 80 28.62 13.09 6.92
C GLU A 80 28.54 12.90 5.40
N LYS A 81 27.96 11.78 4.96
CA LYS A 81 27.81 11.43 3.54
C LYS A 81 26.52 11.98 2.91
N SER A 82 25.71 12.72 3.67
CA SER A 82 24.45 13.27 3.19
C SER A 82 24.69 14.26 2.07
N LYS A 83 23.98 14.07 0.95
CA LYS A 83 24.01 15.01 -0.17
C LYS A 83 22.92 16.09 -0.08
N ILE A 84 22.10 16.03 0.97
CA ILE A 84 21.01 16.98 1.18
C ILE A 84 21.64 18.32 1.56
N VAL A 85 21.32 19.38 0.83
CA VAL A 85 21.77 20.74 1.16
C VAL A 85 20.71 21.38 2.04
N GLU A 86 21.12 21.85 3.21
CA GLU A 86 20.27 22.60 4.14
C GLU A 86 20.63 24.08 4.00
N ALA A 87 19.63 24.96 3.97
CA ALA A 87 19.83 26.39 3.98
C ALA A 87 18.74 27.06 4.81
N ASP A 88 19.15 27.99 5.68
CA ASP A 88 18.23 28.84 6.43
C ASP A 88 17.53 29.81 5.49
N ILE A 89 16.23 30.01 5.69
CA ILE A 89 15.41 30.99 4.98
C ILE A 89 14.75 31.90 6.02
N ASP A 90 14.24 33.06 5.62
CA ASP A 90 13.59 34.00 6.53
C ASP A 90 12.42 33.31 7.27
N GLY A 91 12.60 33.04 8.57
CA GLY A 91 11.60 32.37 9.40
C GLY A 91 11.48 30.85 9.16
N GLY A 92 12.49 30.19 8.62
CA GLY A 92 12.38 28.75 8.35
C GLY A 92 13.67 28.07 7.88
N LYS A 93 13.51 26.85 7.35
CA LYS A 93 14.60 26.11 6.70
C LYS A 93 14.16 25.50 5.39
N SER A 94 15.13 25.29 4.52
CA SER A 94 14.98 24.56 3.27
C SER A 94 15.94 23.38 3.18
N TRP A 95 15.44 22.27 2.63
CA TRP A 95 16.20 21.06 2.36
C TRP A 95 16.09 20.72 0.89
N LEU A 96 17.21 20.82 0.16
CA LEU A 96 17.33 20.38 -1.22
C LEU A 96 17.86 18.96 -1.26
N ILE A 97 17.01 18.02 -1.65
CA ILE A 97 17.36 16.63 -1.93
C ILE A 97 17.75 16.56 -3.42
N PRO A 98 19.04 16.42 -3.75
CA PRO A 98 19.48 16.42 -5.13
C PRO A 98 18.99 15.17 -5.86
N ALA A 99 18.77 15.32 -7.17
CA ALA A 99 18.52 14.20 -8.06
C ALA A 99 19.65 13.17 -7.98
N LYS A 100 19.30 11.89 -8.09
CA LYS A 100 20.30 10.82 -8.03
C LYS A 100 21.05 10.78 -9.36
N LYS A 101 22.36 11.01 -9.34
CA LYS A 101 23.19 10.96 -10.56
C LYS A 101 23.39 9.52 -11.04
N GLY A 102 23.30 9.26 -12.34
CA GLY A 102 23.58 7.96 -12.98
C GLY A 102 22.39 7.33 -13.68
N VAL A 103 22.58 6.17 -14.31
CA VAL A 103 21.54 5.49 -15.12
C VAL A 103 20.80 4.45 -14.27
N GLY A 104 19.46 4.48 -14.29
CA GLY A 104 18.61 3.49 -13.60
C GLY A 104 18.19 2.34 -14.51
N PHE A 105 17.78 1.21 -13.94
CA PHE A 105 17.30 0.04 -14.69
C PHE A 105 16.18 0.40 -15.69
N LEU A 106 15.17 1.16 -15.27
CA LEU A 106 14.07 1.56 -16.15
C LEU A 106 14.53 2.42 -17.33
N MET A 107 15.61 3.20 -17.17
CA MET A 107 16.18 3.97 -18.28
C MET A 107 16.89 3.05 -19.27
N VAL A 108 17.71 2.11 -18.79
CA VAL A 108 18.38 1.13 -19.66
C VAL A 108 17.36 0.26 -20.39
N PHE A 109 16.39 -0.27 -19.66
CA PHE A 109 15.32 -1.10 -20.24
C PHE A 109 14.51 -0.32 -21.27
N GLY A 110 14.07 0.91 -20.94
CA GLY A 110 13.34 1.76 -21.88
C GLY A 110 14.16 2.09 -23.12
N ALA A 111 15.46 2.36 -22.97
CA ALA A 111 16.36 2.61 -24.10
C ALA A 111 16.52 1.37 -25.00
N ILE A 112 16.80 0.20 -24.43
CA ILE A 112 16.92 -1.07 -25.18
C ILE A 112 15.60 -1.39 -25.90
N TRP A 113 14.48 -1.26 -25.21
CA TRP A 113 13.15 -1.49 -25.79
C TRP A 113 12.86 -0.56 -26.96
N LEU A 114 13.18 0.72 -26.82
CA LEU A 114 13.02 1.69 -27.91
C LEU A 114 13.97 1.45 -29.06
N SER A 115 15.22 1.05 -28.80
CA SER A 115 16.17 0.66 -29.85
C SER A 115 15.65 -0.55 -30.63
N PHE A 116 15.12 -1.55 -29.95
CA PHE A 116 14.50 -2.71 -30.59
C PHE A 116 13.26 -2.33 -31.39
N THR A 117 12.36 -1.54 -30.82
CA THR A 117 11.13 -1.08 -31.50
C THR A 117 11.46 -0.24 -32.73
N LEU A 118 12.47 0.63 -32.63
CA LEU A 118 12.99 1.42 -33.74
C LEU A 118 13.57 0.52 -34.83
N PHE A 119 14.44 -0.43 -34.46
CA PHE A 119 15.02 -1.38 -35.41
C PHE A 119 13.94 -2.14 -36.19
N MET A 120 12.95 -2.71 -35.49
CA MET A 120 11.83 -3.40 -36.14
C MET A 120 11.03 -2.45 -37.04
N SER A 121 10.73 -1.24 -36.57
CA SER A 121 9.99 -0.24 -37.38
C SER A 121 10.76 0.11 -38.66
N LEU A 122 12.08 0.30 -38.58
CA LEU A 122 12.94 0.58 -39.74
C LEU A 122 12.99 -0.60 -40.70
N MET A 123 13.09 -1.83 -40.18
CA MET A 123 13.04 -3.04 -40.99
C MET A 123 11.74 -3.10 -41.81
N PHE A 124 10.59 -2.78 -41.20
CA PHE A 124 9.31 -2.75 -41.90
C PHE A 124 9.14 -1.58 -42.88
N ILE A 125 9.81 -0.45 -42.65
CA ILE A 125 9.78 0.70 -43.57
C ILE A 125 10.68 0.48 -44.80
N PHE A 126 11.85 -0.13 -44.60
CA PHE A 126 12.93 -0.16 -45.60
C PHE A 126 13.28 -1.54 -46.15
N GLY A 127 13.06 -2.61 -45.39
CA GLY A 127 13.24 -3.97 -45.89
C GLY A 127 11.89 -4.45 -46.35
N ASP A 128 11.61 -4.37 -47.66
CA ASP A 128 10.34 -4.76 -48.29
C ASP A 128 9.82 -6.10 -47.72
N PRO A 129 8.99 -6.09 -46.65
CA PRO A 129 8.68 -7.32 -45.96
C PRO A 129 7.67 -8.02 -46.83
N VAL A 130 7.92 -9.26 -47.22
CA VAL A 130 6.95 -10.01 -48.03
C VAL A 130 6.03 -10.75 -47.06
N ASP A 131 4.72 -10.62 -47.25
CA ASP A 131 3.73 -11.40 -46.51
C ASP A 131 3.91 -12.88 -46.89
N SER A 132 4.18 -13.73 -45.88
CA SER A 132 4.45 -15.15 -46.10
C SER A 132 3.28 -15.89 -46.73
N ASN A 133 2.04 -15.38 -46.59
CA ASN A 133 0.85 -16.04 -47.11
C ASN A 133 0.52 -15.66 -48.55
N THR A 134 0.79 -14.42 -48.95
CA THR A 134 0.41 -13.91 -50.28
C THR A 134 1.61 -13.76 -51.23
N GLY A 135 2.83 -13.70 -50.69
CA GLY A 135 4.00 -13.33 -51.47
C GLY A 135 4.01 -11.85 -51.90
N GLU A 136 3.05 -11.05 -51.43
CA GLU A 136 2.96 -9.63 -51.74
C GLU A 136 3.71 -8.79 -50.68
N PRO A 137 4.17 -7.57 -51.03
CA PRO A 137 4.74 -6.66 -50.05
C PRO A 137 3.72 -6.35 -48.94
N ALA A 138 4.14 -6.53 -47.69
CA ALA A 138 3.37 -6.25 -46.51
C ALA A 138 2.87 -4.80 -46.53
N SER A 139 1.62 -4.62 -46.12
CA SER A 139 1.01 -3.30 -46.10
C SER A 139 1.82 -2.31 -45.27
N LYS A 140 2.07 -1.11 -45.81
CA LYS A 140 2.74 -0.03 -45.06
C LYS A 140 1.99 0.38 -43.79
N TRP A 141 0.68 0.09 -43.72
CA TRP A 141 -0.14 0.33 -42.54
C TRP A 141 0.21 -0.56 -41.34
N THR A 142 0.93 -1.67 -41.55
CA THR A 142 1.45 -2.54 -40.48
C THR A 142 2.30 -1.76 -39.49
N ILE A 143 2.89 -0.62 -39.88
CA ILE A 143 3.63 0.24 -38.95
C ILE A 143 2.79 0.76 -37.77
N LEU A 144 1.47 0.92 -37.95
CA LEU A 144 0.58 1.35 -36.87
C LEU A 144 0.54 0.34 -35.71
N PHE A 145 0.84 -0.93 -35.97
CA PHE A 145 0.96 -1.97 -34.95
C PHE A 145 2.07 -1.66 -33.92
N PHE A 146 3.13 -0.95 -34.33
CA PHE A 146 4.24 -0.59 -33.45
C PHE A 146 3.94 0.60 -32.51
N VAL A 147 2.88 1.37 -32.76
CA VAL A 147 2.50 2.54 -31.94
C VAL A 147 2.39 2.21 -30.43
N PRO A 148 1.66 1.16 -29.99
CA PRO A 148 1.62 0.80 -28.57
C PRO A 148 3.01 0.44 -28.01
N PHE A 149 3.89 -0.20 -28.78
CA PHE A 149 5.25 -0.54 -28.33
C PHE A 149 6.11 0.70 -28.12
N TRP A 150 5.99 1.69 -29.02
CA TRP A 150 6.60 3.00 -28.86
C TRP A 150 6.08 3.71 -27.61
N LEU A 151 4.76 3.74 -27.39
CA LEU A 151 4.15 4.36 -26.22
C LEU A 151 4.64 3.72 -24.91
N VAL A 152 4.72 2.39 -24.85
CA VAL A 152 5.26 1.67 -23.69
C VAL A 152 6.74 2.02 -23.47
N GLY A 153 7.57 1.94 -24.51
CA GLY A 153 9.00 2.25 -24.42
C GLY A 153 9.27 3.69 -23.96
N ILE A 154 8.59 4.66 -24.58
CA ILE A 154 8.68 6.08 -24.22
C ILE A 154 8.19 6.28 -22.78
N GLY A 155 7.06 5.66 -22.42
CA GLY A 155 6.50 5.76 -21.07
C GLY A 155 7.45 5.25 -19.98
N VAL A 156 8.07 4.08 -20.20
CA VAL A 156 9.03 3.49 -19.26
C VAL A 156 10.31 4.32 -19.18
N LEU A 157 10.86 4.76 -20.32
CA LEU A 157 12.04 5.61 -20.35
C LEU A 157 11.77 6.94 -19.63
N TYR A 158 10.63 7.58 -19.91
CA TYR A 158 10.20 8.81 -19.25
C TYR A 158 10.03 8.62 -17.73
N ALA A 159 9.41 7.53 -17.28
CA ALA A 159 9.29 7.22 -15.86
C ALA A 159 10.66 7.05 -15.20
N GLY A 160 11.58 6.32 -15.85
CA GLY A 160 12.96 6.16 -15.39
C GLY A 160 13.71 7.48 -15.27
N LEU A 161 13.62 8.33 -16.30
CA LEU A 161 14.19 9.69 -16.31
C LEU A 161 13.61 10.53 -15.17
N ARG A 162 12.28 10.51 -15.01
CA ARG A 162 11.58 11.26 -13.97
C ARG A 162 11.99 10.82 -12.57
N MET A 163 12.05 9.52 -12.31
CA MET A 163 12.50 9.00 -11.02
C MET A 163 13.94 9.42 -10.71
N ARG A 164 14.80 9.49 -11.73
CA ARG A 164 16.23 9.74 -11.54
C ARG A 164 16.60 11.21 -11.42
N TYR A 165 16.00 12.05 -12.25
CA TYR A 165 16.36 13.46 -12.41
C TYR A 165 15.39 14.43 -11.73
N THR A 166 14.44 13.94 -10.91
CA THR A 166 13.60 14.84 -10.10
C THR A 166 14.37 15.28 -8.86
N GLU A 167 14.56 16.58 -8.72
CA GLU A 167 15.02 17.22 -7.49
C GLU A 167 13.82 17.50 -6.60
N VAL A 168 13.99 17.34 -5.29
CA VAL A 168 12.95 17.63 -4.30
C VAL A 168 13.47 18.68 -3.34
N MET A 169 12.82 19.82 -3.30
CA MET A 169 13.08 20.87 -2.32
C MET A 169 11.91 20.92 -1.35
N VAL A 170 12.21 20.88 -0.05
CA VAL A 170 11.23 21.03 1.02
C VAL A 170 11.56 22.32 1.75
N LEU A 171 10.59 23.18 1.92
CA LEU A 171 10.71 24.44 2.64
C LEU A 171 9.70 24.39 3.77
N ALA A 172 10.15 24.56 5.00
CA ALA A 172 9.28 24.74 6.15
C ALA A 172 9.54 26.13 6.70
N ASP A 173 8.50 26.97 6.70
CA ASP A 173 8.47 28.29 7.35
C ASP A 173 7.53 28.23 8.57
N GLU A 174 7.31 29.34 9.27
CA GLU A 174 6.41 29.38 10.45
C GLU A 174 4.92 29.13 10.14
N HIS A 175 4.51 29.26 8.88
CA HIS A 175 3.10 29.18 8.47
C HIS A 175 2.76 27.95 7.65
N ARG A 176 3.71 27.41 6.87
CA ARG A 176 3.45 26.35 5.89
C ARG A 176 4.68 25.52 5.58
N VAL A 177 4.42 24.34 5.05
CA VAL A 177 5.42 23.46 4.45
C VAL A 177 5.16 23.33 2.96
N ARG A 178 6.15 23.72 2.15
CA ARG A 178 6.11 23.63 0.69
C ARG A 178 7.05 22.53 0.22
N MET A 179 6.55 21.64 -0.62
CA MET A 179 7.35 20.66 -1.34
C MET A 179 7.35 21.00 -2.83
N MET A 180 8.51 21.37 -3.34
CA MET A 180 8.74 21.60 -4.77
C MET A 180 9.45 20.40 -5.38
N LYS A 181 8.86 19.84 -6.43
CA LYS A 181 9.50 18.80 -7.26
C LYS A 181 9.88 19.41 -8.60
N ARG A 182 11.17 19.52 -8.85
CA ARG A 182 11.71 20.05 -10.10
C ARG A 182 12.18 18.90 -10.97
N PHE A 183 11.62 18.82 -12.18
CA PHE A 183 12.07 17.86 -13.20
C PHE A 183 12.34 18.66 -14.48
N PHE A 184 13.62 18.76 -14.85
CA PHE A 184 14.10 19.72 -15.85
C PHE A 184 13.68 21.17 -15.50
N SER A 185 12.92 21.83 -16.38
CA SER A 185 12.40 23.18 -16.19
C SER A 185 10.98 23.22 -15.61
N LYS A 186 10.35 22.06 -15.40
CA LYS A 186 8.99 22.00 -14.83
C LYS A 186 9.08 21.86 -13.31
N VAL A 187 8.46 22.80 -12.61
CA VAL A 187 8.33 22.78 -11.15
C VAL A 187 6.89 22.44 -10.80
N LYS A 188 6.71 21.43 -9.95
CA LYS A 188 5.42 21.13 -9.32
C LYS A 188 5.52 21.43 -7.84
N GLU A 189 4.72 22.37 -7.37
CA GLU A 189 4.64 22.73 -5.96
C GLU A 189 3.45 22.03 -5.29
N THR A 190 3.59 21.72 -4.01
CA THR A 190 2.52 21.25 -3.14
C THR A 190 2.73 21.87 -1.78
N THR A 191 1.73 22.60 -1.30
CA THR A 191 1.80 23.38 -0.06
C THR A 191 0.86 22.76 0.96
N LEU A 192 1.29 22.73 2.21
CA LEU A 192 0.51 22.27 3.36
C LEU A 192 0.62 23.36 4.44
N GLU A 193 -0.51 23.87 4.92
CA GLU A 193 -0.51 24.86 6.00
C GLU A 193 -0.12 24.18 7.32
N ILE A 194 0.64 24.86 8.18
CA ILE A 194 1.13 24.26 9.44
C ILE A 194 -0.01 23.87 10.37
N GLU A 195 -1.12 24.61 10.33
CA GLU A 195 -2.32 24.28 11.09
C GLU A 195 -2.90 22.90 10.74
N GLN A 196 -2.71 22.47 9.48
CA GLN A 196 -3.14 21.18 8.96
C GLN A 196 -2.12 20.07 9.25
N VAL A 197 -0.87 20.41 9.56
CA VAL A 197 0.18 19.42 9.88
C VAL A 197 -0.15 18.76 11.22
N ASP A 198 -0.19 17.43 11.21
CA ASP A 198 -0.38 16.60 12.41
C ASP A 198 0.97 16.21 13.01
N PHE A 199 1.73 15.39 12.28
CA PHE A 199 3.06 14.96 12.68
C PHE A 199 3.94 14.64 11.47
N VAL A 200 5.25 14.76 11.69
CA VAL A 200 6.28 14.33 10.74
C VAL A 200 6.84 12.99 11.20
N SER A 201 6.87 12.00 10.33
CA SER A 201 7.35 10.66 10.66
C SER A 201 7.88 9.90 9.45
N LEU A 202 8.44 8.72 9.72
CA LEU A 202 8.77 7.74 8.69
C LEU A 202 7.58 6.81 8.43
N LYS A 203 6.96 6.95 7.26
CA LYS A 203 5.82 6.13 6.83
C LYS A 203 6.28 5.08 5.83
N GLU A 204 5.77 3.85 5.97
CA GLU A 204 6.03 2.77 5.00
C GLU A 204 5.43 3.17 3.65
N SER A 205 6.28 3.33 2.63
CA SER A 205 5.88 3.73 1.28
C SER A 205 5.54 2.50 0.43
N TYR A 206 6.38 1.47 0.48
CA TYR A 206 6.19 0.18 -0.19
C TYR A 206 7.06 -0.90 0.47
N ARG A 207 6.94 -2.16 0.02
CA ARG A 207 7.84 -3.25 0.39
C ARG A 207 8.65 -3.71 -0.80
N SER A 208 9.95 -3.93 -0.60
CA SER A 208 10.85 -4.53 -1.58
C SER A 208 11.48 -5.76 -0.96
N ASN A 209 11.25 -6.94 -1.54
CA ASN A 209 11.72 -8.23 -1.00
C ASN A 209 11.34 -8.41 0.49
N ASP A 210 10.06 -8.19 0.82
CA ASP A 210 9.50 -8.23 2.19
C ASP A 210 10.08 -7.25 3.21
N ARG A 211 11.00 -6.38 2.79
CA ARG A 211 11.55 -5.32 3.63
C ARG A 211 10.75 -4.02 3.41
N PRO A 212 10.23 -3.39 4.47
CA PRO A 212 9.54 -2.12 4.34
C PRO A 212 10.52 -1.02 3.93
N VAL A 213 10.14 -0.25 2.92
CA VAL A 213 10.85 0.95 2.49
C VAL A 213 10.08 2.16 3.01
N TYR A 214 10.73 2.91 3.90
CA TYR A 214 10.15 4.10 4.51
C TYR A 214 10.42 5.35 3.67
N ALA A 215 9.52 6.32 3.77
CA ALA A 215 9.66 7.67 3.24
C ALA A 215 9.40 8.67 4.37
N VAL A 216 9.97 9.88 4.25
CA VAL A 216 9.62 11.00 5.12
C VAL A 216 8.19 11.40 4.76
N SER A 217 7.33 11.50 5.76
CA SER A 217 5.91 11.82 5.60
C SER A 217 5.52 12.92 6.58
N ILE A 218 4.92 13.99 6.05
CA ILE A 218 4.27 15.04 6.82
C ILE A 218 2.77 14.76 6.71
N SER A 219 2.19 14.23 7.78
CA SER A 219 0.78 13.85 7.83
C SER A 219 -0.10 15.06 8.09
N GLU A 220 -1.33 15.00 7.56
CA GLU A 220 -2.37 16.01 7.76
C GLU A 220 -3.38 15.54 8.82
N LYS A 221 -3.89 16.45 9.66
CA LYS A 221 -4.80 16.13 10.79
C LYS A 221 -6.07 15.41 10.35
N GLU A 222 -6.63 15.77 9.21
CA GLU A 222 -7.91 15.25 8.73
C GLU A 222 -7.76 14.03 7.80
N GLY A 223 -6.62 13.32 7.87
CA GLY A 223 -6.39 12.14 7.03
C GLY A 223 -6.22 12.48 5.54
N GLY A 224 -5.98 13.75 5.22
CA GLY A 224 -5.72 14.22 3.87
C GLY A 224 -4.39 13.73 3.29
N LYS A 225 -4.10 14.13 2.05
CA LYS A 225 -2.95 13.65 1.29
C LYS A 225 -1.69 14.40 1.74
N GLY A 226 -1.15 13.97 2.88
CA GLY A 226 0.11 14.46 3.41
C GLY A 226 1.26 14.41 2.39
N LEU A 227 2.34 15.15 2.69
CA LEU A 227 3.52 15.22 1.83
C LEU A 227 4.40 14.00 2.10
N SER A 228 4.76 13.24 1.06
CA SER A 228 5.72 12.14 1.19
C SER A 228 6.82 12.20 0.15
N PHE A 229 8.07 12.05 0.61
CA PHE A 229 9.28 12.16 -0.19
C PHE A 229 10.45 11.40 0.44
N GLY A 230 11.57 11.34 -0.30
CA GLY A 230 12.81 10.77 0.23
C GLY A 230 12.80 9.25 0.44
N SER A 231 11.97 8.49 -0.28
CA SER A 231 11.95 7.01 -0.17
C SER A 231 13.30 6.36 -0.51
N GLU A 232 14.08 7.00 -1.39
CA GLU A 232 15.42 6.55 -1.80
C GLU A 232 16.55 6.97 -0.86
N LEU A 233 16.29 7.84 0.12
CA LEU A 233 17.29 8.28 1.08
C LEU A 233 17.74 7.11 1.98
N SER A 234 18.96 7.19 2.51
CA SER A 234 19.40 6.26 3.54
C SER A 234 18.56 6.41 4.82
N ASP A 235 18.52 5.37 5.65
CA ASP A 235 17.73 5.40 6.89
C ASP A 235 18.20 6.50 7.86
N ASP A 236 19.51 6.80 7.87
CA ASP A 236 20.07 7.84 8.73
C ASP A 236 19.75 9.24 8.21
N GLU A 237 19.80 9.47 6.88
CA GLU A 237 19.31 10.72 6.27
C GLU A 237 17.82 10.92 6.52
N LYS A 238 17.02 9.85 6.46
CA LYS A 238 15.57 9.90 6.76
C LYS A 238 15.29 10.32 8.19
N ARG A 239 15.98 9.72 9.17
CA ARG A 239 15.84 10.06 10.59
C ARG A 239 16.30 11.49 10.87
N TRP A 240 17.45 11.87 10.34
CA TRP A 240 17.96 13.23 10.43
C TRP A 240 16.97 14.25 9.85
N LEU A 241 16.44 14.00 8.66
CA LEU A 241 15.52 14.92 7.99
C LEU A 241 14.18 15.04 8.72
N VAL A 242 13.66 13.96 9.30
CA VAL A 242 12.48 14.02 10.18
C VAL A 242 12.76 14.88 11.40
N SER A 243 13.87 14.65 12.10
CA SER A 243 14.26 15.45 13.28
C SER A 243 14.46 16.92 12.93
N SER A 244 15.14 17.21 11.82
CA SER A 244 15.38 18.58 11.33
C SER A 244 14.08 19.32 10.98
N ILE A 245 13.12 18.66 10.31
CA ILE A 245 11.82 19.25 10.01
C ILE A 245 11.02 19.47 11.32
N GLN A 246 11.02 18.50 12.24
CA GLN A 246 10.32 18.61 13.53
C GLN A 246 10.83 19.77 14.40
N GLN A 247 12.11 20.15 14.27
CA GLN A 247 12.68 21.30 14.99
C GLN A 247 12.19 22.65 14.45
N VAL A 248 11.90 22.72 13.16
CA VAL A 248 11.46 23.96 12.49
C VAL A 248 9.96 24.14 12.64
N LEU A 249 9.22 23.04 12.57
CA LEU A 249 7.79 23.10 12.82
C LEU A 249 7.55 23.51 14.27
N PRO A 250 6.67 24.49 14.53
CA PRO A 250 6.27 24.76 15.89
C PRO A 250 5.80 23.44 16.45
N SER A 251 6.35 23.06 17.61
CA SER A 251 5.87 21.91 18.38
C SER A 251 4.43 22.24 18.68
N SER A 252 3.54 21.91 17.75
CA SER A 252 2.12 22.09 17.84
C SER A 252 1.83 21.40 19.13
N ARG A 253 1.55 22.20 20.17
CA ARG A 253 1.31 21.72 21.52
C ARG A 253 0.43 20.52 21.27
N MET A 254 0.83 19.35 21.77
CA MET A 254 -0.08 18.26 21.99
C MET A 254 -1.15 18.86 22.91
N VAL A 255 -2.09 19.60 22.31
CA VAL A 255 -3.41 19.82 22.86
C VAL A 255 -3.84 18.40 23.01
N ASP A 256 -3.98 18.00 24.27
CA ASP A 256 -4.65 16.80 24.70
C ASP A 256 -6.04 16.80 24.05
N SER A 257 -6.08 16.45 22.76
CA SER A 257 -7.28 16.25 21.97
C SER A 257 -7.81 14.88 22.35
N SER A 258 -8.14 14.79 23.64
CA SER A 258 -9.30 14.09 24.16
C SER A 258 -10.58 14.86 23.79
N GLY A 259 -10.54 15.68 22.74
CA GLY A 259 -11.69 16.29 22.11
C GLY A 259 -12.59 15.17 21.65
N SER A 260 -13.62 14.94 22.43
CA SER A 260 -14.76 14.10 22.10
C SER A 260 -15.19 14.43 20.67
N LEU A 261 -14.87 13.54 19.73
CA LEU A 261 -15.58 13.43 18.47
C LEU A 261 -17.06 13.52 18.83
N GLN A 262 -17.69 14.65 18.51
CA GLN A 262 -19.14 14.73 18.48
C GLN A 262 -19.54 13.78 17.37
N ILE A 263 -19.72 12.51 17.73
CA ILE A 263 -20.37 11.51 16.92
C ILE A 263 -21.78 12.05 16.76
N ALA A 264 -22.00 12.82 15.68
CA ALA A 264 -23.32 13.16 15.23
C ALA A 264 -24.10 11.85 15.20
N SER A 265 -25.12 11.77 16.07
CA SER A 265 -25.94 10.59 16.31
C SER A 265 -26.30 9.95 14.97
N SER A 266 -25.60 8.89 14.61
CA SER A 266 -25.82 8.09 13.40
C SER A 266 -27.08 7.23 13.51
N ALA A 267 -27.95 7.50 14.50
CA ALA A 267 -29.12 6.71 14.82
C ALA A 267 -30.21 6.76 13.73
N ASP A 268 -30.24 7.82 12.92
CA ASP A 268 -31.34 8.12 11.97
C ASP A 268 -30.96 8.07 10.48
N LYS A 269 -29.72 7.68 10.11
CA LYS A 269 -29.40 7.50 8.69
C LYS A 269 -30.07 6.24 8.14
N GLU A 270 -30.95 6.44 7.16
CA GLU A 270 -31.68 5.39 6.44
C GLU A 270 -30.74 4.43 5.70
N GLU A 271 -31.28 3.25 5.35
CA GLU A 271 -30.60 2.22 4.57
C GLU A 271 -30.02 2.80 3.28
N PHE A 272 -28.76 2.48 2.94
CA PHE A 272 -28.15 2.96 1.70
C PHE A 272 -27.75 1.82 0.77
N SER A 273 -27.93 2.06 -0.54
CA SER A 273 -27.59 1.14 -1.61
C SER A 273 -26.70 1.86 -2.64
N HIS A 274 -25.48 1.38 -2.82
CA HIS A 274 -24.53 1.97 -3.78
C HIS A 274 -23.77 0.90 -4.56
N LYS A 275 -23.98 0.84 -5.89
CA LYS A 275 -23.21 0.01 -6.85
C LYS A 275 -22.95 -1.44 -6.40
N GLY A 276 -23.98 -2.10 -5.89
CA GLY A 276 -23.89 -3.48 -5.42
C GLY A 276 -23.37 -3.64 -3.99
N MET A 277 -23.33 -2.54 -3.23
CA MET A 277 -23.27 -2.55 -1.78
C MET A 277 -24.65 -2.19 -1.24
N LYS A 278 -25.08 -2.89 -0.20
CA LYS A 278 -26.32 -2.60 0.53
C LYS A 278 -26.03 -2.62 2.02
N LEU A 279 -26.53 -1.63 2.75
CA LEU A 279 -26.48 -1.58 4.20
C LEU A 279 -27.93 -1.58 4.73
N GLU A 280 -28.29 -2.62 5.48
CA GLU A 280 -29.64 -2.86 5.99
C GLU A 280 -29.59 -3.03 7.51
N ARG A 281 -30.58 -2.54 8.26
CA ARG A 281 -30.60 -2.70 9.72
C ARG A 281 -31.15 -4.08 10.08
N ILE A 282 -30.50 -4.80 11.00
CA ILE A 282 -31.01 -6.07 11.53
C ILE A 282 -31.39 -5.85 13.00
N GLY A 283 -32.67 -5.58 13.23
CA GLY A 283 -33.20 -5.34 14.58
C GLY A 283 -32.69 -4.02 15.19
N GLN A 284 -32.65 -3.96 16.52
CA GLN A 284 -32.28 -2.74 17.26
C GLN A 284 -30.75 -2.57 17.42
N ASP A 285 -30.00 -3.67 17.41
CA ASP A 285 -28.58 -3.69 17.82
C ASP A 285 -27.62 -4.17 16.73
N GLY A 286 -28.11 -4.44 15.52
CA GLY A 286 -27.27 -4.97 14.45
C GLY A 286 -27.56 -4.37 13.09
N PHE A 287 -26.66 -4.67 12.15
CA PHE A 287 -26.82 -4.31 10.75
C PHE A 287 -26.13 -5.31 9.84
N ARG A 288 -26.62 -5.39 8.60
CA ARG A 288 -26.08 -6.20 7.52
C ARG A 288 -25.44 -5.29 6.49
N PHE A 289 -24.19 -5.58 6.15
CA PHE A 289 -23.54 -4.99 5.00
C PHE A 289 -23.31 -6.07 3.95
N THR A 290 -23.93 -5.94 2.79
CA THR A 290 -23.78 -6.89 1.67
C THR A 290 -22.96 -6.24 0.56
N ARG A 291 -21.95 -6.95 0.06
CA ARG A 291 -21.09 -6.50 -1.04
C ARG A 291 -21.05 -7.54 -2.17
N LEU A 292 -21.46 -7.14 -3.36
CA LEU A 292 -21.29 -7.93 -4.58
C LEU A 292 -19.82 -7.92 -5.02
N ASN A 293 -19.24 -9.11 -5.23
CA ASN A 293 -17.87 -9.21 -5.71
C ASN A 293 -17.80 -8.89 -7.22
N GLN A 294 -17.39 -7.67 -7.56
CA GLN A 294 -17.16 -7.28 -8.96
C GLN A 294 -15.86 -7.83 -9.56
N GLY A 295 -14.94 -8.34 -8.73
CA GLY A 295 -13.64 -8.83 -9.18
C GLY A 295 -13.74 -9.94 -10.23
N GLY A 296 -14.76 -10.81 -10.14
CA GLY A 296 -14.97 -11.88 -11.11
C GLY A 296 -15.27 -11.38 -12.52
N LYS A 297 -16.07 -10.32 -12.65
CA LYS A 297 -16.39 -9.71 -13.96
C LYS A 297 -15.16 -9.10 -14.61
N TRP A 298 -14.36 -8.36 -13.83
CA TRP A 298 -13.11 -7.77 -14.31
C TRP A 298 -12.07 -8.82 -14.69
N ALA A 299 -11.92 -9.88 -13.89
CA ALA A 299 -11.03 -10.99 -14.21
C ALA A 299 -11.42 -11.67 -15.53
N MET A 300 -12.72 -11.90 -15.76
CA MET A 300 -13.19 -12.44 -17.05
C MET A 300 -12.90 -11.50 -18.22
N LEU A 301 -13.20 -10.20 -18.07
CA LEU A 301 -12.94 -9.21 -19.12
C LEU A 301 -11.46 -9.19 -19.51
N ILE A 302 -10.57 -9.08 -18.51
CA ILE A 302 -9.12 -9.09 -18.71
C ILE A 302 -8.68 -10.42 -19.35
N GLY A 303 -9.21 -11.54 -18.86
CA GLY A 303 -8.90 -12.86 -19.40
C GLY A 303 -9.29 -13.02 -20.87
N ILE A 304 -10.46 -12.52 -21.27
CA ILE A 304 -10.91 -12.50 -22.67
C ILE A 304 -9.96 -11.67 -23.54
N VAL A 305 -9.57 -10.47 -23.08
CA VAL A 305 -8.60 -9.64 -23.80
C VAL A 305 -7.27 -10.38 -23.98
N PHE A 306 -6.78 -11.05 -22.94
CA PHE A 306 -5.53 -11.83 -23.00
C PHE A 306 -5.62 -12.99 -23.98
N MET A 307 -6.75 -13.70 -24.02
CA MET A 307 -6.96 -14.79 -24.99
C MET A 307 -7.05 -14.27 -26.43
N VAL A 308 -7.67 -13.10 -26.67
CA VAL A 308 -7.71 -12.49 -28.00
C VAL A 308 -6.31 -12.09 -28.45
N VAL A 309 -5.54 -11.43 -27.59
CA VAL A 309 -4.14 -11.07 -27.87
C VAL A 309 -3.30 -12.32 -28.12
N SER A 310 -3.46 -13.35 -27.28
CA SER A 310 -2.80 -14.65 -27.44
C SER A 310 -3.11 -15.27 -28.80
N PHE A 311 -4.38 -15.33 -29.19
CA PHE A 311 -4.81 -15.89 -30.46
C PHE A 311 -4.16 -15.17 -31.64
N ILE A 312 -4.15 -13.84 -31.64
CA ILE A 312 -3.53 -13.03 -32.69
C ILE A 312 -2.02 -13.32 -32.77
N VAL A 313 -1.33 -13.34 -31.62
CA VAL A 313 0.12 -13.54 -31.56
C VAL A 313 0.51 -14.97 -31.95
N VAL A 314 -0.22 -15.98 -31.48
CA VAL A 314 0.04 -17.40 -31.82
C VAL A 314 -0.25 -17.66 -33.29
N ARG A 315 -1.36 -17.14 -33.83
CA ARG A 315 -1.71 -17.27 -35.25
C ARG A 315 -0.61 -16.69 -36.14
N SER A 316 -0.12 -15.50 -35.80
CA SER A 316 0.98 -14.84 -36.50
C SER A 316 2.30 -15.61 -36.42
N GLY A 317 2.58 -16.30 -35.30
CA GLY A 317 3.77 -17.13 -35.17
C GLY A 317 3.66 -18.45 -35.94
N LEU A 318 2.47 -19.03 -36.04
CA LEU A 318 2.23 -20.28 -36.78
C LEU A 318 2.37 -20.11 -38.30
N ASP A 319 2.05 -18.93 -38.84
CA ASP A 319 2.23 -18.62 -40.27
C ASP A 319 3.71 -18.44 -40.69
N GLY A 320 4.65 -18.39 -39.72
CA GLY A 320 6.09 -18.30 -39.98
C GLY A 320 6.80 -19.65 -40.15
N PHE A 321 6.21 -20.76 -39.69
CA PHE A 321 6.84 -22.09 -39.77
C PHE A 321 6.72 -22.71 -41.17
N GLY A 322 7.58 -22.28 -42.09
CA GLY A 322 7.82 -22.92 -43.39
C GLY A 322 9.01 -23.91 -43.38
N PRO A 323 9.00 -24.98 -44.20
CA PRO A 323 10.00 -26.06 -44.14
C PRO A 323 11.35 -25.82 -44.84
N ASP A 324 11.60 -24.68 -45.48
CA ASP A 324 12.81 -24.50 -46.30
C ASP A 324 13.93 -23.76 -45.55
N THR A 325 14.82 -24.48 -44.84
CA THR A 325 15.87 -23.85 -43.99
C THR A 325 17.29 -24.32 -44.34
N ASP A 326 17.95 -23.64 -45.28
CA ASP A 326 19.40 -23.83 -45.58
C ASP A 326 20.30 -22.67 -45.10
N ASN A 327 19.75 -21.58 -44.54
CA ASN A 327 20.51 -20.38 -44.16
C ASN A 327 20.55 -20.11 -42.64
N TRP A 328 21.72 -19.76 -42.10
CA TRP A 328 21.89 -19.48 -40.66
C TRP A 328 21.09 -18.25 -40.16
N PHE A 329 20.77 -17.29 -41.04
CA PHE A 329 19.90 -16.17 -40.73
C PHE A 329 18.47 -16.63 -40.46
N GLU A 330 18.02 -17.71 -41.09
CA GLU A 330 16.71 -18.28 -40.80
C GLU A 330 16.64 -18.89 -39.41
N LEU A 331 17.71 -19.49 -38.90
CA LEU A 331 17.74 -19.93 -37.50
C LEU A 331 17.45 -18.78 -36.52
N ILE A 332 18.00 -17.58 -36.81
CA ILE A 332 17.69 -16.38 -36.02
C ILE A 332 16.22 -16.01 -36.18
N PHE A 333 15.68 -15.99 -37.40
CA PHE A 333 14.26 -15.70 -37.64
C PHE A 333 13.33 -16.71 -36.97
N THR A 334 13.63 -18.02 -37.03
CA THR A 334 12.90 -19.07 -36.33
C THR A 334 12.91 -18.84 -34.81
N ILE A 335 14.05 -18.43 -34.22
CA ILE A 335 14.09 -18.05 -32.79
C ILE A 335 13.17 -16.85 -32.52
N PHE A 336 13.18 -15.85 -33.41
CA PHE A 336 12.29 -14.68 -33.32
C PHE A 336 10.82 -14.99 -33.59
N GLU A 337 10.47 -16.10 -34.20
CA GLU A 337 9.09 -16.58 -34.37
C GLU A 337 8.63 -17.44 -33.19
N ILE A 338 9.54 -18.23 -32.62
CA ILE A 338 9.30 -19.00 -31.40
C ILE A 338 9.00 -18.08 -30.22
N ILE A 339 9.67 -16.93 -30.10
CA ILE A 339 9.49 -16.02 -28.96
C ILE A 339 8.04 -15.48 -28.89
N PRO A 340 7.46 -14.84 -29.93
CA PRO A 340 6.06 -14.45 -29.97
C PRO A 340 5.13 -15.64 -29.74
N PHE A 341 5.38 -16.81 -30.34
CA PHE A 341 4.56 -18.00 -30.10
C PHE A 341 4.52 -18.39 -28.61
N LEU A 342 5.69 -18.43 -27.94
CA LEU A 342 5.79 -18.73 -26.52
C LEU A 342 5.10 -17.66 -25.66
N ILE A 343 5.33 -16.38 -25.96
CA ILE A 343 4.68 -15.26 -25.27
C ILE A 343 3.16 -15.36 -25.45
N GLY A 344 2.68 -15.51 -26.68
CA GLY A 344 1.28 -15.67 -27.02
C GLY A 344 0.66 -16.84 -26.26
N THR A 345 1.31 -17.99 -26.22
CA THR A 345 0.87 -19.16 -25.44
C THR A 345 0.74 -18.86 -23.95
N VAL A 346 1.74 -18.19 -23.35
CA VAL A 346 1.69 -17.77 -21.93
C VAL A 346 0.51 -16.83 -21.69
N PHE A 347 0.29 -15.84 -22.55
CA PHE A 347 -0.86 -14.94 -22.46
C PHE A 347 -2.19 -15.71 -22.56
N GLY A 348 -2.26 -16.73 -23.42
CA GLY A 348 -3.46 -17.56 -23.61
C GLY A 348 -3.79 -18.38 -22.37
N VAL A 349 -2.78 -19.03 -21.77
CA VAL A 349 -2.93 -19.78 -20.52
C VAL A 349 -3.35 -18.87 -19.38
N VAL A 350 -2.69 -17.72 -19.21
CA VAL A 350 -3.06 -16.73 -18.17
C VAL A 350 -4.47 -16.21 -18.40
N GLY A 351 -4.82 -15.88 -19.65
CA GLY A 351 -6.15 -15.41 -20.03
C GLY A 351 -7.24 -16.43 -19.68
N LEU A 352 -7.03 -17.69 -20.04
CA LEU A 352 -7.94 -18.80 -19.73
C LEU A 352 -8.12 -18.98 -18.22
N LEU A 353 -7.03 -18.98 -17.44
CA LEU A 353 -7.08 -19.08 -15.98
C LEU A 353 -7.87 -17.92 -15.36
N LEU A 354 -7.71 -16.71 -15.87
CA LEU A 354 -8.48 -15.54 -15.43
C LEU A 354 -9.96 -15.67 -15.77
N VAL A 355 -10.32 -16.19 -16.95
CA VAL A 355 -11.71 -16.44 -17.31
C VAL A 355 -12.33 -17.51 -16.41
N LEU A 356 -11.67 -18.64 -16.20
CA LEU A 356 -12.15 -19.72 -15.33
C LEU A 356 -12.28 -19.25 -13.87
N GLY A 357 -11.27 -18.55 -13.36
CA GLY A 357 -11.29 -17.95 -12.02
C GLY A 357 -12.39 -16.89 -11.87
N GLY A 358 -12.53 -16.02 -12.87
CA GLY A 358 -13.57 -15.01 -12.95
C GLY A 358 -14.97 -15.63 -12.96
N PHE A 359 -15.22 -16.63 -13.81
CA PHE A 359 -16.48 -17.37 -13.90
C PHE A 359 -16.83 -18.06 -12.57
N SER A 360 -15.83 -18.66 -11.91
CA SER A 360 -16.02 -19.31 -10.60
C SER A 360 -16.40 -18.31 -9.48
N SER A 361 -16.06 -17.04 -9.66
CA SER A 361 -16.27 -15.96 -8.69
C SER A 361 -17.47 -15.05 -9.01
N ILE A 362 -18.04 -15.12 -10.21
CA ILE A 362 -19.31 -14.46 -10.54
C ILE A 362 -20.43 -14.96 -9.62
N GLY A 363 -21.25 -14.01 -9.18
CA GLY A 363 -22.38 -14.26 -8.28
C GLY A 363 -21.96 -14.56 -6.84
N ARG A 364 -20.69 -14.31 -6.47
CA ARG A 364 -20.27 -14.30 -5.08
C ARG A 364 -20.64 -12.97 -4.43
N GLU A 365 -21.32 -13.08 -3.31
CA GLU A 365 -21.69 -11.97 -2.42
C GLU A 365 -20.98 -12.19 -1.09
N GLU A 366 -20.40 -11.13 -0.53
CA GLU A 366 -19.90 -11.14 0.84
C GLU A 366 -20.92 -10.41 1.72
N VAL A 367 -21.47 -11.11 2.70
CA VAL A 367 -22.42 -10.60 3.67
C VAL A 367 -21.68 -10.46 5.00
N PHE A 368 -21.68 -9.26 5.55
CA PHE A 368 -21.10 -8.92 6.84
C PHE A 368 -22.26 -8.60 7.79
N GLU A 369 -22.54 -9.50 8.71
CA GLU A 369 -23.60 -9.35 9.69
C GLU A 369 -22.99 -8.95 11.04
N PHE A 370 -23.25 -7.71 11.44
CA PHE A 370 -22.80 -7.14 12.69
C PHE A 370 -23.88 -7.35 13.74
N GLY A 371 -23.72 -8.36 14.60
CA GLY A 371 -24.58 -8.61 15.75
C GLY A 371 -24.02 -8.01 17.04
N LYS A 372 -24.75 -8.12 18.15
CA LYS A 372 -24.38 -7.52 19.45
C LYS A 372 -22.93 -7.78 19.88
N ASP A 373 -22.50 -9.04 19.76
CA ASP A 373 -21.21 -9.53 20.28
C ASP A 373 -20.27 -10.10 19.21
N SER A 374 -20.69 -10.15 17.95
CA SER A 374 -19.89 -10.77 16.88
C SER A 374 -20.15 -10.18 15.50
N LEU A 375 -19.17 -10.34 14.62
CA LEU A 375 -19.23 -10.10 13.20
C LEU A 375 -19.23 -11.46 12.50
N VAL A 376 -20.30 -11.80 11.79
CA VAL A 376 -20.38 -12.98 10.92
C VAL A 376 -20.08 -12.55 9.50
N VAL A 377 -19.07 -13.17 8.88
CA VAL A 377 -18.69 -12.93 7.49
C VAL A 377 -19.05 -14.15 6.66
N GLU A 378 -20.08 -14.03 5.84
CA GLU A 378 -20.54 -15.07 4.94
C GLU A 378 -20.15 -14.75 3.50
N THR A 379 -19.62 -15.74 2.79
CA THR A 379 -19.52 -15.71 1.34
C THR A 379 -20.66 -16.56 0.77
N ARG A 380 -21.61 -15.92 0.10
CA ARG A 380 -22.74 -16.57 -0.56
C ARG A 380 -22.48 -16.68 -2.06
N LYS A 381 -22.93 -17.76 -2.70
CA LYS A 381 -22.95 -17.91 -4.16
C LYS A 381 -24.33 -18.39 -4.58
N LYS A 382 -25.04 -17.56 -5.35
CA LYS A 382 -26.44 -17.83 -5.74
C LYS A 382 -27.34 -18.13 -4.52
N GLY A 383 -27.20 -17.34 -3.46
CA GLY A 383 -27.97 -17.50 -2.21
C GLY A 383 -27.45 -18.56 -1.23
N ALA A 384 -26.70 -19.57 -1.68
CA ALA A 384 -26.13 -20.59 -0.80
C ALA A 384 -24.87 -20.10 -0.08
N VAL A 385 -24.75 -20.35 1.22
CA VAL A 385 -23.56 -20.03 2.03
C VAL A 385 -22.42 -21.00 1.67
N VAL A 386 -21.35 -20.49 1.06
CA VAL A 386 -20.17 -21.27 0.68
C VAL A 386 -19.14 -21.29 1.80
N LYS A 387 -19.03 -20.18 2.54
CA LYS A 387 -18.10 -20.02 3.65
C LYS A 387 -18.71 -19.09 4.67
N SER A 388 -18.64 -19.43 5.95
CA SER A 388 -19.03 -18.55 7.05
C SER A 388 -17.90 -18.50 8.08
N VAL A 389 -17.55 -17.30 8.54
CA VAL A 389 -16.52 -17.08 9.55
C VAL A 389 -17.05 -16.08 10.57
N THR A 390 -17.08 -16.49 11.83
CA THR A 390 -17.51 -15.63 12.94
C THR A 390 -16.30 -15.05 13.66
N HIS A 391 -16.31 -13.74 13.86
CA HIS A 391 -15.32 -13.00 14.61
C HIS A 391 -15.97 -12.38 15.86
N PRO A 392 -15.45 -12.64 17.07
CA PRO A 392 -15.98 -11.98 18.25
C PRO A 392 -15.65 -10.49 18.18
N ARG A 393 -16.56 -9.64 18.66
CA ARG A 393 -16.44 -8.19 18.54
C ARG A 393 -15.19 -7.63 19.22
N ASP A 394 -14.78 -8.22 20.35
CA ASP A 394 -13.56 -7.89 21.09
C ASP A 394 -12.26 -8.11 20.28
N SER A 395 -12.33 -8.83 19.16
CA SER A 395 -11.20 -9.02 18.25
C SER A 395 -10.89 -7.78 17.42
N PHE A 396 -11.77 -6.78 17.43
CA PHE A 396 -11.59 -5.50 16.73
C PHE A 396 -11.44 -4.35 17.73
N ARG A 397 -10.56 -3.41 17.41
CA ARG A 397 -10.26 -2.23 18.23
C ARG A 397 -10.66 -0.94 17.54
N SER A 398 -10.56 -0.90 16.22
CA SER A 398 -10.88 0.29 15.44
C SER A 398 -11.32 -0.09 14.02
N VAL A 399 -11.96 0.85 13.35
CA VAL A 399 -12.16 0.86 11.90
C VAL A 399 -11.27 1.96 11.31
N ASP A 400 -10.78 1.72 10.10
CA ASP A 400 -9.86 2.59 9.40
C ASP A 400 -10.34 2.78 7.96
N SER A 401 -10.50 4.04 7.54
CA SER A 401 -10.78 4.43 6.17
C SER A 401 -9.52 5.04 5.57
N THR A 402 -9.02 4.40 4.51
CA THR A 402 -7.77 4.82 3.85
C THR A 402 -8.00 5.12 2.38
N ASN A 403 -7.39 6.19 1.87
CA ASN A 403 -7.38 6.47 0.44
C ASN A 403 -6.70 5.31 -0.31
N SER A 404 -7.38 4.81 -1.35
CA SER A 404 -7.03 3.63 -2.13
C SER A 404 -6.89 3.91 -3.63
N GLY A 405 -6.99 5.18 -4.05
CA GLY A 405 -6.89 5.60 -5.44
C GLY A 405 -7.78 6.79 -5.77
N HIS A 406 -7.88 7.13 -7.06
CA HIS A 406 -8.73 8.20 -7.57
C HIS A 406 -9.42 7.75 -8.86
N VAL A 407 -10.61 8.27 -9.14
CA VAL A 407 -11.30 8.15 -10.43
C VAL A 407 -11.81 9.53 -10.80
N ASN A 408 -11.40 10.07 -11.94
CA ASN A 408 -11.76 11.42 -12.39
C ASN A 408 -11.49 12.49 -11.32
N ASN A 409 -10.29 12.45 -10.71
CA ASN A 409 -9.87 13.30 -9.59
C ASN A 409 -10.66 13.15 -8.27
N SER A 410 -11.73 12.35 -8.23
CA SER A 410 -12.42 12.03 -6.98
C SER A 410 -11.67 10.92 -6.23
N PRO A 411 -11.31 11.12 -4.95
CA PRO A 411 -10.65 10.10 -4.15
C PRO A 411 -11.55 8.87 -3.94
N ARG A 412 -10.92 7.70 -3.81
CA ARG A 412 -11.57 6.43 -3.54
C ARG A 412 -11.03 5.82 -2.27
N TYR A 413 -11.89 5.39 -1.38
CA TYR A 413 -11.53 4.93 -0.05
C TYR A 413 -11.73 3.43 0.12
N ARG A 414 -11.14 2.92 1.20
CA ARG A 414 -11.15 1.51 1.57
C ARG A 414 -11.32 1.43 3.07
N VAL A 415 -12.40 0.79 3.50
CA VAL A 415 -12.77 0.66 4.92
C VAL A 415 -12.38 -0.73 5.43
N LYS A 416 -11.72 -0.77 6.59
CA LYS A 416 -11.17 -1.98 7.21
C LYS A 416 -11.39 -1.98 8.71
N LEU A 417 -11.68 -3.15 9.26
CA LEU A 417 -11.61 -3.41 10.69
C LEU A 417 -10.19 -3.85 11.09
N LYS A 418 -9.65 -3.20 12.13
CA LYS A 418 -8.35 -3.48 12.73
C LYS A 418 -8.50 -4.01 14.15
N GLY A 419 -7.69 -5.01 14.51
CA GLY A 419 -7.59 -5.55 15.86
C GLY A 419 -6.68 -6.78 15.90
N LYS A 420 -7.07 -7.84 16.63
CA LYS A 420 -6.40 -9.16 16.58
C LYS A 420 -6.49 -9.80 15.20
N LYS A 421 -7.55 -9.48 14.46
CA LYS A 421 -7.79 -9.90 13.08
C LYS A 421 -8.00 -8.67 12.19
N PHE A 422 -7.80 -8.89 10.91
CA PHE A 422 -7.98 -7.88 9.87
C PHE A 422 -9.11 -8.32 8.97
N VAL A 423 -10.13 -7.47 8.82
CA VAL A 423 -11.27 -7.72 7.93
C VAL A 423 -11.46 -6.51 7.03
N LYS A 424 -11.43 -6.74 5.72
CA LYS A 424 -11.60 -5.71 4.70
C LYS A 424 -13.08 -5.64 4.29
N LEU A 425 -13.78 -4.59 4.71
CA LEU A 425 -15.20 -4.43 4.43
C LEU A 425 -15.45 -4.00 2.99
N CYS A 426 -14.75 -2.97 2.51
CA CYS A 426 -14.87 -2.52 1.12
C CYS A 426 -13.54 -1.96 0.59
N SER A 427 -13.48 -1.68 -0.71
CA SER A 427 -12.33 -1.07 -1.38
C SER A 427 -12.81 -0.24 -2.53
N PHE A 428 -12.10 0.87 -2.78
CA PHE A 428 -12.30 1.68 -3.98
C PHE A 428 -13.72 2.26 -4.09
N VAL A 429 -14.26 2.75 -2.97
CA VAL A 429 -15.60 3.35 -2.88
C VAL A 429 -15.51 4.88 -2.79
N PRO A 430 -16.56 5.66 -3.13
CA PRO A 430 -16.61 7.10 -2.85
C PRO A 430 -16.39 7.41 -1.36
N GLU A 431 -15.99 8.64 -1.06
CA GLU A 431 -15.79 9.14 0.30
C GLU A 431 -17.05 9.01 1.17
N GLU A 432 -18.19 9.48 0.66
CA GLU A 432 -19.49 9.42 1.33
C GLU A 432 -19.82 8.00 1.82
N VAL A 433 -19.69 7.00 0.93
CA VAL A 433 -19.95 5.60 1.24
C VAL A 433 -18.97 5.04 2.28
N ALA A 434 -17.70 5.47 2.22
CA ALA A 434 -16.71 5.04 3.19
C ALA A 434 -16.95 5.66 4.57
N ALA A 435 -17.28 6.95 4.61
CA ALA A 435 -17.59 7.68 5.83
C ALA A 435 -18.85 7.11 6.51
N ASP A 436 -19.91 6.84 5.73
CA ASP A 436 -21.13 6.22 6.26
C ASP A 436 -20.85 4.83 6.82
N LEU A 437 -20.18 3.96 6.06
CA LEU A 437 -19.84 2.62 6.54
C LEU A 437 -18.93 2.68 7.78
N GLN A 438 -17.98 3.62 7.83
CA GLN A 438 -17.12 3.83 8.99
C GLN A 438 -17.94 4.23 10.21
N ALA A 439 -18.85 5.20 10.10
CA ALA A 439 -19.69 5.66 11.20
C ALA A 439 -20.58 4.55 11.78
N TRP A 440 -21.17 3.70 10.93
CA TRP A 440 -21.95 2.53 11.36
C TRP A 440 -21.09 1.53 12.14
N VAL A 441 -19.88 1.26 11.65
CA VAL A 441 -18.95 0.32 12.29
C VAL A 441 -18.38 0.89 13.59
N GLU A 442 -18.09 2.19 13.67
CA GLU A 442 -17.66 2.86 14.91
C GLU A 442 -18.76 2.82 15.97
N GLY A 443 -20.01 3.14 15.59
CA GLY A 443 -21.16 3.02 16.49
C GLY A 443 -21.32 1.59 17.02
N TRP A 444 -21.14 0.59 16.15
CA TRP A 444 -21.12 -0.80 16.57
C TRP A 444 -19.93 -1.15 17.46
N LEU A 445 -18.74 -0.55 17.30
CA LEU A 445 -17.60 -0.81 18.18
C LEU A 445 -17.77 -0.16 19.57
N ILE A 446 -18.43 0.99 19.66
CA ILE A 446 -18.56 1.75 20.92
C ILE A 446 -19.64 1.20 21.86
N LYS A 447 -20.79 0.73 21.36
CA LYS A 447 -21.93 0.25 22.17
C LYS A 447 -21.54 -0.92 23.07
N LYS A 448 -21.00 -0.71 24.29
CA LYS A 448 -20.65 -1.83 25.17
C LYS A 448 -21.87 -2.75 25.31
N PRO A 449 -21.72 -4.08 25.27
CA PRO A 449 -22.82 -4.95 25.61
C PRO A 449 -23.27 -4.57 27.02
N GLU A 450 -24.51 -4.09 27.15
CA GLU A 450 -25.09 -3.94 28.48
C GLU A 450 -24.91 -5.29 29.18
N PRO A 451 -24.31 -5.30 30.39
CA PRO A 451 -24.12 -6.53 31.13
C PRO A 451 -25.48 -7.19 31.18
N SER A 452 -25.59 -8.39 30.62
CA SER A 452 -26.87 -9.07 30.56
C SER A 452 -27.34 -9.15 32.00
N THR A 453 -28.44 -8.45 32.32
CA THR A 453 -29.16 -8.64 33.56
C THR A 453 -29.86 -9.99 33.41
N ALA A 454 -29.05 -11.05 33.30
CA ALA A 454 -29.51 -12.40 33.48
C ALA A 454 -30.18 -12.39 34.84
N LYS A 455 -31.52 -12.46 34.80
CA LYS A 455 -32.37 -12.61 35.97
C LYS A 455 -31.88 -13.85 36.72
N TYR A 456 -30.94 -13.64 37.64
CA TYR A 456 -30.71 -14.53 38.77
C TYR A 456 -31.90 -14.33 39.70
N GLY A 457 -33.04 -14.88 39.32
CA GLY A 457 -34.30 -14.77 40.05
C GLY A 457 -35.16 -15.98 39.76
N GLU A 458 -35.48 -16.72 40.82
CA GLU A 458 -36.47 -17.80 40.90
C GLU A 458 -36.02 -19.21 40.49
N SER A 459 -35.04 -19.75 41.21
CA SER A 459 -34.96 -21.19 41.50
C SER A 459 -34.51 -21.42 42.94
N MET A 460 -35.25 -20.86 43.91
CA MET A 460 -35.26 -21.31 45.31
C MET A 460 -36.69 -21.19 45.84
N LYS A 461 -37.54 -22.12 45.45
CA LYS A 461 -38.68 -22.60 46.24
C LYS A 461 -38.85 -24.10 45.98
N ALA A 462 -38.27 -24.89 46.86
CA ALA A 462 -38.75 -26.20 47.29
C ALA A 462 -38.11 -26.48 48.65
#